data_AF-A0A7X1U4K5-F1
#
_entry.id   AF-A0A7X1U4K5-F1
#
_cell.length_a   1.000
_cell.length_b   1.000
_cell.length_c   1.000
_cell.angle_alpha   90.00
_cell.angle_beta   90.00
_cell.angle_gamma   90.00
#
_symmetry.space_group_name_H-M   'P 1'
#
loop_
_entity.id
_entity.type
_entity.pdbx_description
1 polymer ?
#
loop_
_entity_poly.entity_id
_entity_poly.type
_entity_poly.pdbx_seq_one_letter_code
_entity_poly.pdbx_strand_id
1 'polypeptide(L)'
;MARVSHRRLGWVNKVVELVSKADRYLEASVRQNTSKSYAAALSHFEVTWGGFLPTTTESVVRYIAEYADQLALSTLKQRLAALANWHQSNGFPDPTKAPKVRQLLKGIRAVYPVQQKQAAPLALLHLEKAVAHLEDEVAQARAAGNMAALLKATRDIALLTIGFWRGFRGDELARLTIENTHAERYVGITFYLGSSKGDRQNIGREYKTPSLSKLCPVEAYLNWIEAAGLTRGGIFRRIDRWGNISDRPIAAHSLIPLLRDTLDRCGLPSGIYSAHSIRRGFATWAASSGWDIKTLMEYVGWSDMKSALRYVEPAQQFGGLIRKLEG
;
A
#
# COMPACT_ATOMS: atom_id res chain seq x y z
N MET A 1 -8.20 54.69 28.67
CA MET A 1 -7.96 53.29 29.07
C MET A 1 -8.67 52.21 28.23
N ALA A 2 -9.17 52.50 27.00
CA ALA A 2 -9.93 51.50 26.21
C ALA A 2 -9.21 50.90 24.98
N ARG A 3 -7.98 51.34 24.62
CA ARG A 3 -7.25 50.86 23.42
C ARG A 3 -6.35 49.64 23.63
N VAL A 4 -6.15 49.20 24.88
CA VAL A 4 -5.26 48.06 25.20
C VAL A 4 -6.03 46.72 25.17
N SER A 5 -7.34 46.73 25.41
CA SER A 5 -8.19 45.53 25.53
C SER A 5 -8.40 44.81 24.19
N HIS A 6 -8.69 45.53 23.10
CA HIS A 6 -8.91 44.91 21.78
C HIS A 6 -7.66 44.28 21.15
N ARG A 7 -6.45 44.80 21.46
CA ARG A 7 -5.20 44.21 20.95
C ARG A 7 -4.86 42.87 21.59
N ARG A 8 -5.24 42.64 22.86
CA ARG A 8 -5.03 41.36 23.56
C ARG A 8 -5.91 40.24 23.01
N LEU A 9 -7.18 40.51 22.70
CA LEU A 9 -8.11 39.53 22.10
C LEU A 9 -7.68 39.10 20.69
N GLY A 10 -7.21 40.04 19.86
CA GLY A 10 -6.66 39.70 18.54
C GLY A 10 -5.35 38.90 18.59
N TRP A 11 -4.54 39.10 19.63
CA TRP A 11 -3.32 38.32 19.86
C TRP A 11 -3.62 36.89 20.33
N VAL A 12 -4.57 36.71 21.24
CA VAL A 12 -4.98 35.38 21.72
C VAL A 12 -5.59 34.55 20.58
N ASN A 13 -6.47 35.13 19.76
CA ASN A 13 -7.02 34.41 18.60
C ASN A 13 -5.94 34.05 17.57
N LYS A 14 -5.00 34.95 17.30
CA LYS A 14 -3.87 34.68 16.40
C LYS A 14 -2.93 33.60 16.96
N VAL A 15 -2.71 33.56 18.27
CA VAL A 15 -1.90 32.51 18.93
C VAL A 15 -2.62 31.16 18.90
N VAL A 16 -3.93 31.11 19.17
CA VAL A 16 -4.74 29.88 19.07
C VAL A 16 -4.77 29.36 17.63
N GLU A 17 -4.91 30.24 16.64
CA GLU A 17 -4.89 29.89 15.22
C GLU A 17 -3.49 29.42 14.76
N LEU A 18 -2.42 30.01 15.29
CA LEU A 18 -1.03 29.59 15.02
C LEU A 18 -0.69 28.25 15.67
N VAL A 19 -1.14 28.00 16.90
CA VAL A 19 -0.99 26.72 17.60
C VAL A 19 -1.75 25.63 16.84
N SER A 20 -3.00 25.88 16.45
CA SER A 20 -3.79 25.00 15.58
C SER A 20 -3.09 24.70 14.24
N LYS A 21 -2.46 25.70 13.63
CA LYS A 21 -1.73 25.54 12.37
C LYS A 21 -0.42 24.76 12.54
N ALA A 22 0.30 24.98 13.64
CA ALA A 22 1.53 24.26 13.97
C ALA A 22 1.23 22.78 14.28
N ASP A 23 0.19 22.50 15.07
CA ASP A 23 -0.25 21.15 15.39
C ASP A 23 -0.65 20.38 14.13
N ARG A 24 -1.35 21.03 13.19
CA ARG A 24 -1.66 20.43 11.88
C ARG A 24 -0.41 20.02 11.10
N TYR A 25 0.67 20.80 11.16
CA TYR A 25 1.93 20.45 10.49
C TYR A 25 2.70 19.34 11.23
N LEU A 26 2.65 19.34 12.57
CA LEU A 26 3.21 18.28 13.39
C LEU A 26 2.48 16.94 13.15
N GLU A 27 1.15 16.94 13.09
CA GLU A 27 0.34 15.78 12.73
C GLU A 27 0.63 15.30 11.30
N ALA A 28 0.76 16.21 10.34
CA ALA A 28 1.06 15.88 8.95
C ALA A 28 2.47 15.30 8.75
N SER A 29 3.40 15.56 9.68
CA SER A 29 4.77 15.03 9.63
C SER A 29 4.84 13.51 9.87
N VAL A 30 3.83 12.94 10.54
CA VAL A 30 3.75 11.50 10.83
C VAL A 30 2.74 10.83 9.90
N ARG A 31 3.20 9.85 9.11
CA ARG A 31 2.29 9.06 8.27
C ARG A 31 1.21 8.40 9.13
N GLN A 32 -0.07 8.57 8.76
CA GLN A 32 -1.22 8.04 9.52
C GLN A 32 -1.12 6.55 9.86
N ASN A 33 -0.59 5.73 8.94
CA ASN A 33 -0.37 4.30 9.19
C ASN A 33 0.70 4.05 10.27
N THR A 34 1.77 4.84 10.30
CA THR A 34 2.79 4.76 11.35
C THR A 34 2.18 5.14 12.70
N SER A 35 1.42 6.23 12.76
CA SER A 35 0.73 6.67 13.99
C SER A 35 -0.20 5.59 14.54
N LYS A 36 -1.09 5.02 13.71
CA LYS A 36 -1.97 3.91 14.11
C LYS A 36 -1.20 2.68 14.59
N SER A 37 -0.12 2.31 13.89
CA SER A 37 0.70 1.16 14.29
C SER A 37 1.44 1.38 15.61
N TYR A 38 1.84 2.62 15.91
CA TYR A 38 2.51 2.97 17.15
C TYR A 38 1.51 3.00 18.31
N ALA A 39 0.34 3.62 18.12
CA ALA A 39 -0.74 3.59 19.10
C ALA A 39 -1.14 2.16 19.49
N ALA A 40 -1.30 1.27 18.50
CA ALA A 40 -1.60 -0.14 18.76
C ALA A 40 -0.47 -0.86 19.52
N ALA A 41 0.79 -0.57 19.19
CA ALA A 41 1.94 -1.16 19.89
C ALA A 41 2.06 -0.67 21.34
N LEU A 42 1.78 0.62 21.59
CA LEU A 42 1.76 1.21 22.93
C LEU A 42 0.60 0.65 23.76
N SER A 43 -0.60 0.61 23.19
CA SER A 43 -1.77 -0.01 23.84
C SER A 43 -1.52 -1.47 24.18
N HIS A 44 -0.88 -2.23 23.28
CA HIS A 44 -0.49 -3.60 23.61
C HIS A 44 0.52 -3.65 24.77
N PHE A 45 1.51 -2.77 24.81
CA PHE A 45 2.50 -2.74 25.87
C PHE A 45 1.87 -2.40 27.22
N GLU A 46 1.05 -1.35 27.31
CA GLU A 46 0.47 -0.87 28.56
C GLU A 46 -0.74 -1.70 29.02
N VAL A 47 -1.65 -2.03 28.10
CA VAL A 47 -2.94 -2.65 28.42
C VAL A 47 -2.87 -4.17 28.35
N THR A 48 -2.31 -4.73 27.27
CA THR A 48 -2.30 -6.19 27.07
C THR A 48 -1.20 -6.87 27.88
N TRP A 49 -0.01 -6.30 27.89
CA TRP A 49 1.14 -6.86 28.62
C TRP A 49 1.26 -6.32 30.05
N GLY A 50 0.72 -5.12 30.34
CA GLY A 50 0.78 -4.52 31.68
C GLY A 50 2.06 -3.75 31.97
N GLY A 51 2.77 -3.28 30.94
CA GLY A 51 3.96 -2.45 31.07
C GLY A 51 3.62 -1.01 31.46
N PHE A 52 4.60 -0.29 32.03
CA PHE A 52 4.46 1.12 32.37
C PHE A 52 5.40 1.98 31.54
N LEU A 53 4.93 3.17 31.15
CA LEU A 53 5.72 4.20 30.47
C LEU A 53 5.94 5.39 31.42
N PRO A 54 7.16 5.98 31.50
CA PRO A 54 8.40 5.54 30.86
C PRO A 54 8.86 4.16 31.35
N THR A 55 9.48 3.39 30.47
CA THR A 55 9.89 2.01 30.76
C THR A 55 11.41 1.86 30.90
N THR A 56 11.85 0.75 31.48
CA THR A 56 13.27 0.41 31.63
C THR A 56 13.74 -0.56 30.55
N THR A 57 15.07 -0.64 30.37
CA THR A 57 15.69 -1.64 29.49
C THR A 57 15.26 -3.06 29.87
N GLU A 58 15.21 -3.38 31.16
CA GLU A 58 14.80 -4.67 31.70
C GLU A 58 13.36 -5.02 31.33
N SER A 59 12.44 -4.05 31.46
CA SER A 59 11.05 -4.22 31.09
C SER A 59 10.87 -4.44 29.58
N VAL A 60 11.59 -3.67 28.75
CA VAL A 60 11.63 -3.88 27.29
C VAL A 60 12.13 -5.28 26.94
N VAL A 61 13.20 -5.74 27.60
CA VAL A 61 13.77 -7.08 27.36
C VAL A 61 12.75 -8.18 27.70
N ARG A 62 12.06 -8.07 28.85
CA ARG A 62 11.03 -9.04 29.26
C ARG A 62 9.88 -9.08 28.25
N TYR A 63 9.36 -7.91 27.89
CA TYR A 63 8.29 -7.78 26.91
C TYR A 63 8.64 -8.43 25.56
N ILE A 64 9.82 -8.12 25.02
CA ILE A 64 10.23 -8.67 23.72
C ILE A 64 10.53 -10.17 23.79
N ALA A 65 11.08 -10.66 24.92
CA ALA A 65 11.35 -12.07 25.12
C ALA A 65 10.05 -12.90 25.22
N GLU A 66 9.04 -12.39 25.91
CA GLU A 66 7.75 -13.07 26.11
C GLU A 66 6.99 -13.31 24.80
N TYR A 67 7.12 -12.40 23.83
CA TYR A 67 6.48 -12.54 22.52
C TYR A 67 7.44 -13.02 21.42
N ALA A 68 8.62 -13.53 21.77
CA ALA A 68 9.67 -13.88 20.81
C ALA A 68 9.30 -15.06 19.89
N ASP A 69 8.52 -16.00 20.40
CA ASP A 69 8.01 -17.20 19.72
C ASP A 69 6.61 -16.99 19.12
N GLN A 70 5.86 -16.01 19.63
CA GLN A 70 4.51 -15.69 19.19
C GLN A 70 4.45 -14.71 18.02
N LEU A 71 5.42 -13.80 17.91
CA LEU A 71 5.39 -12.70 16.94
C LEU A 71 6.57 -12.73 15.98
N ALA A 72 6.32 -12.33 14.74
CA ALA A 72 7.38 -12.14 13.76
C ALA A 72 8.38 -11.08 14.24
N LEU A 73 9.67 -11.29 13.94
CA LEU A 73 10.76 -10.37 14.31
C LEU A 73 10.52 -8.93 13.82
N SER A 74 9.85 -8.75 12.68
CA SER A 74 9.46 -7.42 12.18
C SER A 74 8.46 -6.72 13.10
N THR A 75 7.51 -7.46 13.68
CA THR A 75 6.51 -6.95 14.62
C THR A 75 7.18 -6.55 15.93
N LEU A 76 8.10 -7.38 16.45
CA LEU A 76 8.89 -7.05 17.65
C LEU A 76 9.71 -5.76 17.45
N LYS A 77 10.37 -5.61 16.30
CA LYS A 77 11.09 -4.37 15.96
C LYS A 77 10.17 -3.16 15.83
N GLN A 78 8.96 -3.33 15.29
CA GLN A 78 7.99 -2.25 15.19
C GLN A 78 7.50 -1.81 16.57
N ARG A 79 7.25 -2.75 17.48
CA ARG A 79 6.91 -2.46 18.88
C ARG A 79 8.03 -1.69 19.59
N LEU A 80 9.29 -2.11 19.40
CA LEU A 80 10.45 -1.36 19.89
C LEU A 80 10.50 0.06 19.32
N ALA A 81 10.23 0.24 18.02
CA ALA A 81 10.21 1.57 17.41
C ALA A 81 9.10 2.47 17.97
N ALA A 82 7.93 1.90 18.31
CA ALA A 82 6.86 2.64 18.97
C ALA A 82 7.25 3.09 20.39
N LEU A 83 7.85 2.19 21.18
CA LEU A 83 8.36 2.53 22.51
C LEU A 83 9.47 3.59 22.43
N ALA A 84 10.42 3.44 21.51
CA ALA A 84 11.49 4.41 21.27
C ALA A 84 10.92 5.80 20.91
N ASN A 85 9.92 5.83 20.02
CA ASN A 85 9.27 7.06 19.62
C ASN A 85 8.54 7.73 20.79
N TRP A 86 7.80 6.96 21.60
CA TRP A 86 7.14 7.50 22.79
C TRP A 86 8.15 8.16 23.76
N HIS A 87 9.29 7.51 24.02
CA HIS A 87 10.31 8.08 24.92
C HIS A 87 10.89 9.37 24.36
N GLN A 88 11.29 9.36 23.09
CA GLN A 88 11.87 10.54 22.44
C GLN A 88 10.87 11.71 22.36
N SER A 89 9.61 11.43 22.02
CA SER A 89 8.56 12.46 21.94
C SER A 89 8.17 13.03 23.31
N ASN A 90 8.41 12.30 24.40
CA ASN A 90 8.15 12.77 25.77
C ASN A 90 9.43 13.20 26.52
N GLY A 91 10.58 13.30 25.83
CA GLY A 91 11.83 13.77 26.42
C GLY A 91 12.56 12.78 27.34
N PHE A 92 12.18 11.50 27.33
CA PHE A 92 12.83 10.46 28.11
C PHE A 92 13.98 9.77 27.33
N PRO A 93 15.00 9.25 28.03
CA PRO A 93 16.01 8.38 27.42
C PRO A 93 15.37 7.16 26.76
N ASP A 94 15.92 6.72 25.62
CA ASP A 94 15.39 5.59 24.84
C ASP A 94 15.94 4.25 25.36
N PRO A 95 15.15 3.43 26.09
CA PRO A 95 15.61 2.15 26.66
C PRO A 95 15.85 1.08 25.59
N THR A 96 15.31 1.26 24.38
CA THR A 96 15.40 0.27 23.30
C THR A 96 16.78 0.23 22.63
N LYS A 97 17.59 1.29 22.82
CA LYS A 97 18.94 1.41 22.27
C LYS A 97 20.01 0.69 23.10
N ALA A 98 19.66 0.14 24.27
CA ALA A 98 20.61 -0.57 25.12
C ALA A 98 21.24 -1.77 24.41
N PRO A 99 22.55 -2.07 24.63
CA PRO A 99 23.22 -3.23 24.04
C PRO A 99 22.49 -4.57 24.28
N LYS A 100 21.88 -4.71 25.46
CA LYS A 100 21.10 -5.89 25.87
C LYS A 100 19.90 -6.16 24.95
N VAL A 101 19.20 -5.12 24.48
CA VAL A 101 18.09 -5.25 23.52
C VAL A 101 18.60 -5.71 22.15
N ARG A 102 19.75 -5.20 21.70
CA ARG A 102 20.38 -5.66 20.45
C ARG A 102 20.81 -7.13 20.53
N GLN A 103 21.39 -7.53 21.67
CA GLN A 103 21.79 -8.91 21.94
C GLN A 103 20.58 -9.84 21.97
N LEU A 104 19.48 -9.43 22.61
CA LEU A 104 18.23 -10.18 22.62
C LEU A 104 17.71 -10.43 21.19
N LEU A 105 17.63 -9.39 20.34
CA LEU A 105 17.18 -9.55 18.96
C LEU A 105 18.09 -10.46 18.11
N LYS A 106 19.40 -10.50 18.43
CA LYS A 106 20.33 -11.45 17.81
C LYS A 106 20.04 -12.88 18.27
N GLY A 107 19.80 -13.08 19.57
CA GLY A 107 19.41 -14.36 20.16
C GLY A 107 18.10 -14.89 19.58
N ILE A 108 17.05 -14.06 19.55
CA ILE A 108 15.74 -14.41 18.95
C ILE A 108 15.91 -14.87 17.50
N ARG A 109 16.75 -14.22 16.69
CA ARG A 109 16.99 -14.63 15.30
C ARG A 109 17.71 -15.99 15.21
N ALA A 110 18.59 -16.30 16.15
CA ALA A 110 19.31 -17.56 16.17
C ALA A 110 18.40 -18.72 16.61
N VAL A 111 17.52 -18.48 17.59
CA VAL A 111 16.59 -19.49 18.13
C VAL A 111 15.40 -19.69 17.19
N TYR A 112 14.87 -18.62 16.62
CA TYR A 112 13.72 -18.63 15.71
C TYR A 112 14.12 -18.10 14.32
N PRO A 113 14.80 -18.93 13.50
CA PRO A 113 15.11 -18.55 12.14
C PRO A 113 13.83 -18.46 11.30
N VAL A 114 13.39 -17.23 11.01
CA VAL A 114 12.21 -16.98 10.19
C VAL A 114 12.59 -16.94 8.71
N GLN A 115 12.01 -17.84 7.90
CA GLN A 115 11.99 -17.66 6.44
C GLN A 115 11.13 -16.45 6.08
N GLN A 116 11.68 -15.51 5.31
CA GLN A 116 10.92 -14.34 4.85
C GLN A 116 9.84 -14.80 3.85
N LYS A 117 8.60 -14.95 4.34
CA LYS A 117 7.43 -15.17 3.48
C LYS A 117 7.18 -13.90 2.66
N GLN A 118 7.32 -14.00 1.35
CA GLN A 118 6.97 -12.92 0.43
C GLN A 118 5.65 -13.26 -0.27
N ALA A 119 4.79 -12.27 -0.50
CA ALA A 119 3.50 -12.48 -1.16
C ALA A 119 3.69 -13.15 -2.54
N ALA A 120 2.90 -14.14 -2.91
CA ALA A 120 3.03 -14.77 -4.22
C ALA A 120 2.84 -13.73 -5.34
N PRO A 121 3.69 -13.70 -6.39
CA PRO A 121 3.48 -12.81 -7.53
C PRO A 121 2.21 -13.22 -8.28
N LEU A 122 1.37 -12.25 -8.65
CA LEU A 122 0.27 -12.52 -9.58
C LEU A 122 0.89 -12.78 -10.96
N ALA A 123 0.86 -14.02 -11.43
CA ALA A 123 1.42 -14.36 -12.73
C ALA A 123 0.62 -13.69 -13.86
N LEU A 124 1.28 -13.35 -14.97
CA LEU A 124 0.61 -12.75 -16.13
C LEU A 124 -0.55 -13.63 -16.63
N LEU A 125 -0.34 -14.95 -16.69
CA LEU A 125 -1.38 -15.91 -17.07
C LEU A 125 -2.62 -15.86 -16.16
N HIS A 126 -2.43 -15.66 -14.85
CA HIS A 126 -3.55 -15.49 -13.93
C HIS A 126 -4.26 -14.15 -14.12
N LEU A 127 -3.52 -13.09 -14.46
CA LEU A 127 -4.12 -11.81 -14.84
C LEU A 127 -4.94 -11.94 -16.13
N GLU A 128 -4.41 -12.64 -17.15
CA GLU A 128 -5.11 -12.91 -18.40
C GLU A 128 -6.41 -13.69 -18.17
N LYS A 129 -6.35 -14.78 -17.40
CA LYS A 129 -7.52 -15.57 -17.03
C LYS A 129 -8.56 -14.73 -16.26
N ALA A 130 -8.11 -13.92 -15.30
CA ALA A 130 -9.01 -13.06 -14.53
C ALA A 130 -9.70 -12.02 -15.42
N VAL A 131 -8.94 -11.33 -16.28
CA VAL A 131 -9.50 -10.30 -17.16
C VAL A 131 -10.46 -10.91 -18.18
N ALA A 132 -10.13 -12.03 -18.80
CA ALA A 132 -11.04 -12.72 -19.74
C ALA A 132 -12.36 -13.11 -19.07
N HIS A 133 -12.30 -13.69 -17.86
CA HIS A 133 -13.49 -14.03 -17.10
C HIS A 133 -14.35 -12.81 -16.75
N LEU A 134 -13.72 -11.70 -16.34
CA LEU A 134 -14.44 -10.47 -16.01
C LEU A 134 -15.02 -9.80 -17.26
N GLU A 135 -14.39 -9.92 -18.43
CA GLU A 135 -14.93 -9.45 -19.71
C GLU A 135 -16.19 -10.24 -20.09
N ASP A 136 -16.19 -11.56 -19.87
CA ASP A 136 -17.39 -12.39 -20.03
C ASP A 136 -18.49 -11.98 -19.03
N GLU A 137 -18.15 -11.71 -17.76
CA GLU A 137 -19.11 -11.19 -16.77
C GLU A 137 -19.70 -9.84 -17.21
N VAL A 138 -18.89 -8.95 -17.80
CA VAL A 138 -19.37 -7.68 -18.35
C VAL A 138 -20.38 -7.92 -19.47
N ALA A 139 -20.08 -8.82 -20.41
CA ALA A 139 -20.99 -9.14 -21.51
C ALA A 139 -22.32 -9.72 -21.01
N GLN A 140 -22.26 -10.68 -20.08
CA GLN A 140 -23.45 -11.30 -19.47
C GLN A 140 -24.26 -10.29 -18.67
N ALA A 141 -23.60 -9.43 -17.88
CA ALA A 141 -24.27 -8.40 -17.09
C ALA A 141 -24.99 -7.38 -17.96
N ARG A 142 -24.41 -6.99 -19.11
CA ARG A 142 -25.07 -6.13 -20.10
C ARG A 142 -26.31 -6.81 -20.68
N ALA A 143 -26.19 -8.06 -21.12
CA ALA A 143 -27.31 -8.81 -21.69
C ALA A 143 -28.47 -8.99 -20.69
N ALA A 144 -28.15 -9.18 -19.40
CA ALA A 144 -29.13 -9.36 -18.33
C ALA A 144 -29.64 -8.05 -17.70
N GLY A 145 -29.13 -6.88 -18.10
CA GLY A 145 -29.45 -5.59 -17.45
C GLY A 145 -28.97 -5.50 -16.00
N ASN A 146 -28.00 -6.32 -15.58
CA ASN A 146 -27.50 -6.35 -14.21
C ASN A 146 -26.40 -5.31 -14.00
N MET A 147 -26.81 -4.09 -13.66
CA MET A 147 -25.89 -2.96 -13.45
C MET A 147 -24.86 -3.22 -12.35
N ALA A 148 -25.25 -3.87 -11.24
CA ALA A 148 -24.35 -4.12 -10.13
C ALA A 148 -23.18 -5.04 -10.52
N ALA A 149 -23.45 -6.09 -11.31
CA ALA A 149 -22.42 -6.98 -11.85
C ALA A 149 -21.53 -6.26 -12.87
N LEU A 150 -22.14 -5.48 -13.78
CA LEU A 150 -21.42 -4.69 -14.79
C LEU A 150 -20.40 -3.74 -14.14
N LEU A 151 -20.82 -2.98 -13.14
CA LEU A 151 -19.96 -2.03 -12.43
C LEU A 151 -18.83 -2.73 -11.67
N LYS A 152 -19.11 -3.86 -11.01
CA LYS A 152 -18.09 -4.61 -10.27
C LYS A 152 -17.03 -5.18 -11.21
N ALA A 153 -17.44 -5.83 -12.30
CA ALA A 153 -16.52 -6.45 -13.25
C ALA A 153 -15.64 -5.40 -13.96
N THR A 154 -16.23 -4.31 -14.45
CA THR A 154 -15.46 -3.21 -15.07
C THR A 154 -14.47 -2.55 -14.11
N ARG A 155 -14.87 -2.28 -12.86
CA ARG A 155 -13.96 -1.77 -11.80
C ARG A 155 -12.79 -2.73 -11.58
N ASP A 156 -13.08 -4.02 -11.49
CA ASP A 156 -12.09 -5.03 -11.14
C ASP A 156 -11.06 -5.24 -12.26
N ILE A 157 -11.50 -5.20 -13.53
CA ILE A 157 -10.59 -5.18 -14.70
C ILE A 157 -9.66 -3.96 -14.62
N ALA A 158 -10.21 -2.77 -14.39
CA ALA A 158 -9.41 -1.54 -14.26
C ALA A 158 -8.42 -1.62 -13.10
N LEU A 159 -8.84 -2.12 -11.94
CA LEU A 159 -7.99 -2.27 -10.76
C LEU A 159 -6.83 -3.23 -11.01
N LEU A 160 -7.11 -4.40 -11.58
CA LEU A 160 -6.11 -5.43 -11.85
C LEU A 160 -5.10 -4.96 -12.90
N THR A 161 -5.57 -4.43 -14.03
CA THR A 161 -4.72 -3.98 -15.15
C THR A 161 -3.88 -2.77 -14.79
N ILE A 162 -4.48 -1.72 -14.21
CA ILE A 162 -3.73 -0.54 -13.75
C ILE A 162 -2.74 -0.94 -12.65
N GLY A 163 -3.21 -1.71 -11.67
CA GLY A 163 -2.38 -2.17 -10.57
C GLY A 163 -1.18 -2.97 -11.03
N PHE A 164 -1.38 -3.88 -12.00
CA PHE A 164 -0.34 -4.73 -12.55
C PHE A 164 0.61 -3.90 -13.40
N TRP A 165 0.14 -3.33 -14.51
CA TRP A 165 1.03 -2.67 -15.47
C TRP A 165 1.78 -1.50 -14.89
N ARG A 166 1.18 -0.74 -13.96
CA ARG A 166 1.89 0.33 -13.28
C ARG A 166 2.68 -0.16 -12.06
N GLY A 167 2.36 -1.32 -11.51
CA GLY A 167 2.99 -1.84 -10.31
C GLY A 167 2.75 -0.96 -9.09
N PHE A 168 1.57 -0.35 -8.94
CA PHE A 168 1.25 0.49 -7.77
C PHE A 168 1.24 -0.31 -6.46
N ARG A 169 1.58 0.35 -5.34
CA ARG A 169 1.26 -0.19 -4.01
C ARG A 169 -0.26 -0.10 -3.80
N GLY A 170 -0.80 -0.97 -2.95
CA GLY A 170 -2.25 -0.93 -2.65
C GLY A 170 -2.71 0.44 -2.16
N ASP A 171 -1.96 1.10 -1.28
CA ASP A 171 -2.33 2.43 -0.80
C ASP A 171 -2.22 3.53 -1.88
N GLU A 172 -1.33 3.36 -2.86
CA GLU A 172 -1.22 4.26 -4.02
C GLU A 172 -2.43 4.08 -4.94
N LEU A 173 -2.78 2.83 -5.26
CA LEU A 173 -3.92 2.47 -6.10
C LEU A 173 -5.24 2.99 -5.51
N ALA A 174 -5.42 2.85 -4.19
CA ALA A 174 -6.59 3.36 -3.47
C ALA A 174 -6.71 4.90 -3.46
N ARG A 175 -5.60 5.62 -3.69
CA ARG A 175 -5.56 7.09 -3.65
C ARG A 175 -5.61 7.75 -5.04
N LEU A 176 -5.64 6.97 -6.12
CA LEU A 176 -5.76 7.54 -7.46
C LEU A 176 -7.07 8.32 -7.61
N THR A 177 -6.99 9.51 -8.20
CA THR A 177 -8.14 10.39 -8.43
C THR A 177 -8.26 10.76 -9.90
N ILE A 178 -9.48 11.06 -10.33
CA ILE A 178 -9.80 11.39 -11.72
C ILE A 178 -9.10 12.70 -12.12
N GLU A 179 -9.05 13.69 -11.24
CA GLU A 179 -8.41 15.00 -11.49
C GLU A 179 -6.90 14.89 -11.74
N ASN A 180 -6.28 13.86 -11.16
CA ASN A 180 -4.86 13.59 -11.28
C ASN A 180 -4.57 12.46 -12.28
N THR A 181 -5.53 12.14 -13.15
CA THR A 181 -5.38 11.07 -14.14
C THR A 181 -5.75 11.58 -15.52
N HIS A 182 -4.81 11.45 -16.45
CA HIS A 182 -5.03 11.76 -17.85
C HIS A 182 -4.88 10.50 -18.68
N ALA A 183 -5.93 10.10 -19.39
CA ALA A 183 -5.96 8.91 -20.22
C ALA A 183 -6.34 9.30 -21.65
N GLU A 184 -5.54 8.85 -22.61
CA GLU A 184 -5.76 9.06 -24.03
C GLU A 184 -5.66 7.72 -24.76
N ARG A 185 -6.74 7.39 -25.47
CA ARG A 185 -6.87 6.13 -26.21
C ARG A 185 -5.75 6.01 -27.23
N TYR A 186 -5.17 4.81 -27.35
CA TYR A 186 -4.02 4.51 -28.22
C TYR A 186 -2.70 5.20 -27.86
N VAL A 187 -2.68 6.13 -26.89
CA VAL A 187 -1.47 6.81 -26.43
C VAL A 187 -1.02 6.23 -25.08
N GLY A 188 -1.82 6.42 -24.04
CA GLY A 188 -1.42 6.01 -22.69
C GLY A 188 -2.25 6.64 -21.59
N ILE A 189 -1.89 6.29 -20.36
CA ILE A 189 -2.48 6.82 -19.14
C ILE A 189 -1.37 7.32 -18.20
N THR A 190 -1.57 8.52 -17.67
CA THR A 190 -0.68 9.19 -16.73
C THR A 190 -1.43 9.44 -15.43
N PHE A 191 -0.83 9.02 -14.32
CA PHE A 191 -1.33 9.29 -12.97
C PHE A 191 -0.35 10.21 -12.23
N TYR A 192 -0.86 11.21 -11.52
CA TYR A 192 -0.08 12.01 -10.60
C TYR A 192 -0.41 11.60 -9.15
N LEU A 193 0.63 11.38 -8.35
CA LEU A 193 0.50 11.17 -6.90
C LEU A 193 1.41 12.15 -6.16
N GLY A 194 0.82 13.00 -5.32
CA GLY A 194 1.55 14.02 -4.55
C GLY A 194 2.43 13.46 -3.42
N SER A 195 2.30 12.19 -3.06
CA SER A 195 3.22 11.51 -2.14
C SER A 195 3.22 10.00 -2.32
N SER A 196 4.37 9.38 -2.06
CA SER A 196 4.55 7.93 -2.06
C SER A 196 5.43 7.48 -0.89
N LYS A 197 5.43 6.19 -0.56
CA LYS A 197 6.23 5.68 0.57
C LYS A 197 7.73 6.00 0.44
N GLY A 198 8.25 6.09 -0.79
CA GLY A 198 9.64 6.42 -1.10
C GLY A 198 9.93 7.91 -1.26
N ASP A 199 8.89 8.73 -1.42
CA ASP A 199 9.01 10.18 -1.53
C ASP A 199 9.08 10.80 -0.13
N ARG A 200 10.29 11.15 0.30
CA ARG A 200 10.53 11.76 1.62
C ARG A 200 10.24 13.26 1.63
N GLN A 201 10.24 13.91 0.47
CA GLN A 201 10.07 15.35 0.32
C GLN A 201 8.65 15.74 -0.13
N ASN A 202 7.80 14.76 -0.47
CA ASN A 202 6.46 14.96 -1.01
C ASN A 202 6.46 15.85 -2.26
N ILE A 203 7.44 15.66 -3.13
CA ILE A 203 7.52 16.35 -4.43
C ILE A 203 6.38 15.89 -5.34
N GLY A 204 5.92 14.65 -5.14
CA GLY A 204 4.98 13.98 -6.00
C GLY A 204 5.65 13.44 -7.26
N ARG A 205 4.95 12.54 -7.95
CA ARG A 205 5.50 11.88 -9.13
C ARG A 205 4.40 11.55 -10.15
N GLU A 206 4.74 11.73 -11.41
CA GLU A 206 3.96 11.22 -12.53
C GLU A 206 4.32 9.77 -12.87
N TYR A 207 3.29 9.04 -13.25
CA TYR A 207 3.28 7.61 -13.41
C TYR A 207 2.62 7.27 -14.73
N LYS A 208 3.44 7.00 -15.75
CA LYS A 208 3.00 6.79 -17.13
C LYS A 208 2.95 5.31 -17.49
N THR A 209 1.89 4.92 -18.19
CA THR A 209 1.70 3.57 -18.74
C THR A 209 1.19 3.71 -20.18
N PRO A 210 1.84 3.09 -21.18
CA PRO A 210 1.41 3.19 -22.55
C PRO A 210 0.07 2.45 -22.77
N SER A 211 -0.62 2.80 -23.86
CA SER A 211 -1.71 1.96 -24.36
C SER A 211 -1.14 0.62 -24.83
N LEU A 212 -1.75 -0.49 -24.41
CA LEU A 212 -1.32 -1.84 -24.73
C LEU A 212 -2.31 -2.50 -25.70
N SER A 213 -1.84 -3.45 -26.51
CA SER A 213 -2.70 -4.23 -27.40
C SER A 213 -3.52 -5.30 -26.68
N LYS A 214 -3.07 -5.73 -25.50
CA LYS A 214 -3.76 -6.69 -24.62
C LYS A 214 -3.71 -6.20 -23.19
N LEU A 215 -4.74 -6.55 -22.40
CA LEU A 215 -4.87 -6.17 -20.99
C LEU A 215 -4.68 -4.65 -20.78
N CYS A 216 -5.22 -3.84 -21.69
CA CYS A 216 -4.88 -2.43 -21.79
C CYS A 216 -5.42 -1.64 -20.57
N PRO A 217 -4.53 -1.00 -19.77
CA PRO A 217 -4.97 -0.23 -18.61
C PRO A 217 -5.69 1.07 -19.01
N VAL A 218 -5.43 1.60 -20.22
CA VAL A 218 -6.12 2.78 -20.76
C VAL A 218 -7.58 2.43 -21.06
N GLU A 219 -7.81 1.34 -21.80
CA GLU A 219 -9.16 0.86 -22.13
C GLU A 219 -9.94 0.48 -20.87
N ALA A 220 -9.30 -0.27 -19.98
CA ALA A 220 -9.92 -0.66 -18.72
C ALA A 220 -10.33 0.56 -17.87
N TYR A 221 -9.47 1.58 -17.79
CA TYR A 221 -9.78 2.84 -17.11
C TYR A 221 -10.99 3.54 -17.74
N LEU A 222 -10.96 3.76 -19.06
CA LEU A 222 -12.02 4.50 -19.77
C LEU A 222 -13.37 3.78 -19.64
N ASN A 223 -13.38 2.45 -19.84
CA ASN A 223 -14.57 1.62 -19.71
C ASN A 223 -15.15 1.68 -18.29
N TRP A 224 -14.30 1.68 -17.26
CA TRP A 224 -14.74 1.80 -15.87
C TRP A 224 -15.35 3.18 -15.59
N ILE A 225 -14.66 4.25 -15.94
CA ILE A 225 -15.13 5.62 -15.68
C ILE A 225 -16.45 5.90 -16.40
N GLU A 226 -16.58 5.44 -17.65
CA GLU A 226 -17.80 5.55 -18.43
C GLU A 226 -18.94 4.75 -17.80
N ALA A 227 -18.74 3.46 -17.49
CA ALA A 227 -19.77 2.63 -16.88
C ALA A 227 -20.24 3.17 -15.52
N ALA A 228 -19.31 3.72 -14.72
CA ALA A 228 -19.58 4.25 -13.40
C ALA A 228 -20.10 5.69 -13.39
N GLY A 229 -20.06 6.40 -14.53
CA GLY A 229 -20.44 7.81 -14.62
C GLY A 229 -19.62 8.74 -13.72
N LEU A 230 -18.34 8.41 -13.48
CA LEU A 230 -17.50 9.18 -12.55
C LEU A 230 -16.83 10.37 -13.23
N THR A 231 -16.91 11.54 -12.61
CA THR A 231 -16.33 12.78 -13.18
C THR A 231 -15.29 13.45 -12.28
N ARG A 232 -15.23 13.07 -10.98
CA ARG A 232 -14.32 13.64 -9.98
C ARG A 232 -14.06 12.65 -8.86
N GLY A 233 -13.05 12.89 -8.02
CA GLY A 233 -12.73 12.12 -6.82
C GLY A 233 -11.99 10.81 -7.10
N GLY A 234 -12.06 9.87 -6.14
CA GLY A 234 -11.34 8.61 -6.24
C GLY A 234 -11.81 7.74 -7.42
N ILE A 235 -10.85 7.15 -8.15
CA ILE A 235 -11.11 6.26 -9.29
C ILE A 235 -11.79 4.98 -8.80
N PHE A 236 -11.26 4.36 -7.75
CA PHE A 236 -11.78 3.10 -7.20
C PHE A 236 -12.63 3.36 -5.97
N ARG A 237 -13.88 2.87 -6.02
CA ARG A 237 -14.91 3.07 -4.99
C ARG A 237 -15.55 1.74 -4.64
N ARG A 238 -16.10 1.66 -3.41
CA ARG A 238 -16.92 0.51 -3.02
C ARG A 238 -18.22 0.55 -3.83
N ILE A 239 -18.65 -0.63 -4.27
CA ILE A 239 -19.94 -0.87 -4.90
C ILE A 239 -20.68 -1.85 -4.00
N ASP A 240 -21.89 -1.51 -3.58
CA ASP A 240 -22.71 -2.40 -2.76
C ASP A 240 -23.37 -3.53 -3.59
N ARG A 241 -24.27 -4.30 -2.98
CA ARG A 241 -24.96 -5.40 -3.66
C ARG A 241 -26.04 -4.94 -4.65
N TRP A 242 -26.50 -3.69 -4.55
CA TRP A 242 -27.53 -3.09 -5.39
C TRP A 242 -26.95 -2.25 -6.53
N GLY A 243 -25.62 -2.05 -6.55
CA GLY A 243 -24.93 -1.29 -7.58
C GLY A 243 -24.67 0.17 -7.21
N ASN A 244 -24.94 0.59 -5.97
CA ASN A 244 -24.65 1.95 -5.54
C ASN A 244 -23.14 2.13 -5.35
N ILE A 245 -22.61 3.20 -5.92
CA ILE A 245 -21.20 3.56 -5.83
C ILE A 245 -21.01 4.53 -4.65
N SER A 246 -20.09 4.19 -3.75
CA SER A 246 -19.71 5.04 -2.62
C SER A 246 -19.09 6.37 -3.09
N ASP A 247 -19.46 7.48 -2.45
CA ASP A 247 -18.80 8.79 -2.67
C ASP A 247 -17.35 8.82 -2.20
N ARG A 248 -16.99 7.93 -1.28
CA ARG A 248 -15.63 7.82 -0.75
C ARG A 248 -14.79 6.84 -1.58
N PRO A 249 -13.49 7.13 -1.79
CA PRO A 249 -12.54 6.17 -2.35
C PRO A 249 -12.50 4.88 -1.52
N ILE A 250 -12.12 3.78 -2.15
CA ILE A 250 -11.87 2.53 -1.45
C ILE A 250 -10.75 2.71 -0.42
N ALA A 251 -10.94 2.18 0.79
CA ALA A 251 -9.89 2.20 1.79
C ALA A 251 -8.80 1.17 1.44
N ALA A 252 -7.53 1.49 1.68
CA ALA A 252 -6.41 0.62 1.34
C ALA A 252 -6.51 -0.79 1.97
N HIS A 253 -7.10 -0.91 3.17
CA HIS A 253 -7.30 -2.20 3.84
C HIS A 253 -8.37 -3.08 3.15
N SER A 254 -9.29 -2.46 2.39
CA SER A 254 -10.34 -3.18 1.65
C SER A 254 -9.85 -3.77 0.33
N LEU A 255 -8.65 -3.40 -0.13
CA LEU A 255 -8.11 -3.92 -1.38
C LEU A 255 -7.77 -5.40 -1.34
N ILE A 256 -7.31 -5.92 -0.20
CA ILE A 256 -6.98 -7.35 -0.09
C ILE A 256 -8.25 -8.21 -0.17
N PRO A 257 -9.31 -7.95 0.64
CA PRO A 257 -10.57 -8.65 0.49
C PRO A 257 -11.16 -8.53 -0.92
N LEU A 258 -11.13 -7.32 -1.51
CA LEU A 258 -11.62 -7.10 -2.86
C LEU A 258 -10.86 -7.94 -3.89
N LEU A 259 -9.52 -7.85 -3.89
CA LEU A 259 -8.68 -8.63 -4.80
C LEU A 259 -8.96 -10.12 -4.67
N ARG A 260 -9.11 -10.61 -3.43
CA ARG A 260 -9.34 -12.03 -3.20
C ARG A 260 -10.70 -12.48 -3.71
N ASP A 261 -11.74 -11.72 -3.41
CA ASP A 261 -13.10 -11.95 -3.93
C ASP A 261 -13.10 -11.98 -5.47
N THR A 262 -12.49 -10.97 -6.12
CA THR A 262 -12.34 -10.94 -7.58
C THR A 262 -11.66 -12.19 -8.13
N LEU A 263 -10.53 -12.60 -7.55
CA LEU A 263 -9.77 -13.76 -8.02
C LEU A 263 -10.48 -15.08 -7.75
N ASP A 264 -11.17 -15.22 -6.61
CA ASP A 264 -11.99 -16.41 -6.31
C ASP A 264 -13.14 -16.55 -7.30
N ARG A 265 -13.82 -15.45 -7.65
CA ARG A 265 -14.85 -15.43 -8.70
C ARG A 265 -14.31 -15.92 -10.04
N CYS A 266 -13.06 -15.57 -10.36
CA CYS A 266 -12.37 -16.02 -11.58
C CYS A 266 -11.82 -17.47 -11.50
N GLY A 267 -12.07 -18.21 -10.41
CA GLY A 267 -11.56 -19.57 -10.22
C GLY A 267 -10.03 -19.62 -10.10
N LEU A 268 -9.43 -18.63 -9.44
CA LEU A 268 -8.00 -18.54 -9.16
C LEU A 268 -7.73 -18.71 -7.66
N PRO A 269 -6.55 -19.21 -7.24
CA PRO A 269 -6.24 -19.43 -5.83
C PRO A 269 -6.03 -18.11 -5.09
N SER A 270 -7.10 -17.46 -4.60
CA SER A 270 -7.00 -16.12 -4.04
C SER A 270 -6.20 -16.03 -2.73
N GLY A 271 -6.23 -17.08 -1.92
CA GLY A 271 -5.68 -17.10 -0.56
C GLY A 271 -4.18 -16.79 -0.47
N ILE A 272 -3.43 -17.07 -1.55
CA ILE A 272 -1.99 -16.80 -1.64
C ILE A 272 -1.67 -15.34 -2.02
N TYR A 273 -2.68 -14.58 -2.46
CA TYR A 273 -2.51 -13.23 -2.95
C TYR A 273 -2.80 -12.15 -1.90
N SER A 274 -2.13 -11.02 -2.07
CA SER A 274 -2.27 -9.80 -1.29
C SER A 274 -2.18 -8.57 -2.21
N ALA A 275 -2.40 -7.36 -1.68
CA ALA A 275 -2.25 -6.14 -2.48
C ALA A 275 -0.84 -5.98 -3.09
N HIS A 276 0.19 -6.57 -2.46
CA HIS A 276 1.56 -6.52 -2.98
C HIS A 276 1.80 -7.53 -4.12
N SER A 277 0.95 -8.56 -4.24
CA SER A 277 1.08 -9.61 -5.26
C SER A 277 0.98 -9.06 -6.68
N ILE A 278 0.14 -8.05 -6.89
CA ILE A 278 -0.04 -7.39 -8.19
C ILE A 278 1.27 -6.71 -8.62
N ARG A 279 1.82 -5.85 -7.75
CA ARG A 279 3.11 -5.18 -7.98
C ARG A 279 4.26 -6.15 -8.17
N ARG A 280 4.28 -7.24 -7.39
CA ARG A 280 5.28 -8.31 -7.57
C ARG A 280 5.13 -9.02 -8.90
N GLY A 281 3.89 -9.29 -9.33
CA GLY A 281 3.57 -9.89 -10.62
C GLY A 281 4.22 -9.12 -11.76
N PHE A 282 3.99 -7.81 -11.81
CA PHE A 282 4.63 -6.96 -12.81
C PHE A 282 6.15 -6.96 -12.72
N ALA A 283 6.72 -6.82 -11.53
CA ALA A 283 8.17 -6.83 -11.38
C ALA A 283 8.81 -8.13 -11.86
N THR A 284 8.19 -9.27 -11.54
CA THR A 284 8.62 -10.59 -12.01
C THR A 284 8.49 -10.71 -13.53
N TRP A 285 7.36 -10.27 -14.09
CA TRP A 285 7.15 -10.24 -15.54
C TRP A 285 8.20 -9.37 -16.24
N ALA A 286 8.40 -8.13 -15.80
CA ALA A 286 9.33 -7.19 -16.42
C ALA A 286 10.77 -7.71 -16.38
N ALA A 287 11.21 -8.27 -15.24
CA ALA A 287 12.51 -8.91 -15.13
C ALA A 287 12.65 -10.12 -16.08
N SER A 288 11.63 -10.97 -16.19
CA SER A 288 11.62 -12.09 -17.14
C SER A 288 11.57 -11.65 -18.61
N SER A 289 11.01 -10.46 -18.87
CA SER A 289 10.98 -9.80 -20.17
C SER A 289 12.27 -9.04 -20.49
N GLY A 290 13.32 -9.21 -19.67
CA GLY A 290 14.66 -8.66 -19.93
C GLY A 290 14.85 -7.19 -19.53
N TRP A 291 13.95 -6.60 -18.74
CA TRP A 291 14.13 -5.24 -18.26
C TRP A 291 15.36 -5.18 -17.34
N ASP A 292 16.25 -4.21 -17.58
CA ASP A 292 17.36 -3.97 -16.68
C ASP A 292 16.86 -3.40 -15.34
N ILE A 293 17.66 -3.62 -14.29
CA ILE A 293 17.27 -3.25 -12.93
C ILE A 293 17.04 -1.75 -12.75
N LYS A 294 17.78 -0.89 -13.48
CA LYS A 294 17.65 0.56 -13.36
C LYS A 294 16.33 1.03 -13.94
N THR A 295 15.99 0.57 -15.14
CA THR A 295 14.69 0.84 -15.78
C THR A 295 13.54 0.31 -14.93
N LEU A 296 13.65 -0.91 -14.39
CA LEU A 296 12.63 -1.47 -13.53
C LEU A 296 12.45 -0.67 -12.22
N MET A 297 13.55 -0.27 -11.58
CA MET A 297 13.51 0.55 -10.36
C MET A 297 12.89 1.91 -10.62
N GLU A 298 13.28 2.57 -11.71
CA GLU A 298 12.73 3.86 -12.11
C GLU A 298 11.23 3.71 -12.38
N TYR A 299 10.83 2.77 -13.23
CA TYR A 299 9.44 2.52 -13.58
C TYR A 299 8.60 2.20 -12.35
N VAL A 300 8.99 1.24 -11.52
CA VAL A 300 8.19 0.81 -10.36
C VAL A 300 8.29 1.83 -9.19
N GLY A 301 9.30 2.69 -9.18
CA GLY A 301 9.53 3.65 -8.09
C GLY A 301 10.14 2.99 -6.85
N TRP A 302 11.15 2.15 -7.06
CA TRP A 302 11.98 1.63 -5.99
C TRP A 302 13.21 2.50 -5.79
N SER A 303 13.45 2.93 -4.55
CA SER A 303 14.63 3.70 -4.17
C SER A 303 15.77 2.83 -3.63
N ASP A 304 15.49 1.58 -3.25
CA ASP A 304 16.47 0.65 -2.67
C ASP A 304 16.79 -0.48 -3.66
N MET A 305 18.04 -0.52 -4.10
CA MET A 305 18.56 -1.54 -5.01
C MET A 305 18.49 -2.95 -4.39
N LYS A 306 18.71 -3.09 -3.08
CA LYS A 306 18.63 -4.39 -2.41
C LYS A 306 17.22 -4.98 -2.43
N SER A 307 16.21 -4.11 -2.44
CA SER A 307 14.82 -4.52 -2.61
C SER A 307 14.54 -4.95 -4.06
N ALA A 308 15.15 -4.29 -5.04
CA ALA A 308 14.99 -4.59 -6.47
C ALA A 308 15.70 -5.89 -6.90
N LEU A 309 16.91 -6.15 -6.40
CA LEU A 309 17.70 -7.35 -6.73
C LEU A 309 16.97 -8.67 -6.46
N ARG A 310 16.11 -8.69 -5.43
CA ARG A 310 15.25 -9.84 -5.09
C ARG A 310 14.31 -10.29 -6.22
N TYR A 311 14.08 -9.44 -7.22
CA TYR A 311 13.20 -9.71 -8.35
C TYR A 311 13.97 -10.06 -9.62
N VAL A 312 15.23 -9.63 -9.73
CA VAL A 312 16.04 -9.71 -10.95
C VAL A 312 16.99 -10.92 -10.91
N GLU A 313 17.57 -11.22 -9.75
CA GLU A 313 18.56 -12.32 -9.59
C GLU A 313 18.02 -13.69 -10.04
N PRO A 314 16.78 -14.12 -9.70
CA PRO A 314 16.28 -15.42 -10.13
C PRO A 314 16.07 -15.53 -11.65
N ALA A 315 15.73 -14.42 -12.32
CA ALA A 315 15.47 -14.39 -13.76
C ALA A 315 16.77 -14.40 -14.59
N GLN A 316 17.83 -13.75 -14.07
CA GLN A 316 19.13 -13.67 -14.74
C GLN A 316 19.99 -14.93 -14.53
N GLN A 317 19.92 -15.59 -13.36
CA GLN A 317 20.79 -16.74 -13.02
C GLN A 317 20.64 -17.95 -13.94
N PHE A 318 19.51 -18.08 -14.65
CA PHE A 318 19.26 -19.21 -15.53
C PHE A 318 19.17 -18.83 -17.02
N GLY A 319 19.38 -17.57 -17.41
CA GLY A 319 19.60 -17.19 -18.82
C GLY A 319 18.67 -17.82 -19.86
N GLY A 320 17.36 -17.92 -19.58
CA GLY A 320 16.39 -18.55 -20.50
C GLY A 320 16.25 -20.08 -20.40
N LEU A 321 16.99 -20.76 -19.52
CA LEU A 321 16.84 -22.19 -19.18
C LEU A 321 15.65 -22.47 -18.24
N ILE A 322 14.95 -21.43 -17.78
CA ILE A 322 13.69 -21.62 -17.06
C ILE A 322 12.65 -22.15 -18.06
N ARG A 323 12.16 -23.36 -17.79
CA ARG A 323 11.08 -23.98 -18.56
C ARG A 323 9.92 -22.99 -18.66
N LYS A 324 9.67 -22.46 -19.86
CA LYS A 324 8.44 -21.70 -20.12
C LYS A 324 7.29 -22.68 -19.92
N LEU A 325 6.37 -22.38 -19.01
CA LEU A 325 5.10 -23.10 -18.97
C LEU A 325 4.34 -22.65 -20.22
N GLU A 326 4.41 -23.46 -21.27
CA GLU A 326 3.47 -23.40 -22.39
C GLU A 326 2.13 -23.96 -21.88
N GLY A 327 1.04 -23.19 -21.98
CA GLY A 327 -0.31 -23.61 -21.62
C GLY A 327 -1.11 -22.51 -20.91
#